data_AF-A0A3L7Y0K2-F1
#
_entry.id   AF-A0A3L7Y0K2-F1
#
_cell.length_a   1.000
_cell.length_b   1.000
_cell.length_c   1.000
_cell.angle_alpha   90.00
_cell.angle_beta   90.00
_cell.angle_gamma   90.00
#
_symmetry.space_group_name_H-M   'P 1'
#
loop_
_entity.id
_entity.type
_entity.pdbx_description
1 polymer ?
#
loop_
_entity_poly.entity_id
_entity_poly.type
_entity_poly.pdbx_seq_one_letter_code
_entity_poly.pdbx_strand_id
1 'polypeptide(L)' 'MSELIFELLLRLLKVAAAALIGLLIYTVGTSLDPAAAGATLGVASFAAGAGVLLLLESSPL' A
#
# COMPACT_ATOMS: atom_id res chain seq x y z
N MET A 1 12.30 -22.44 -6.74
CA MET A 1 12.17 -22.06 -5.31
C MET A 1 12.66 -20.63 -5.05
N SER A 2 13.87 -20.23 -5.45
CA SER A 2 14.35 -18.85 -5.19
C SER A 2 13.61 -17.77 -5.99
N GLU A 3 13.17 -18.08 -7.22
CA GLU A 3 12.52 -17.12 -8.12
C GLU A 3 11.12 -16.71 -7.63
N LEU A 4 10.34 -17.69 -7.14
CA LEU A 4 9.03 -17.46 -6.49
C LEU A 4 9.14 -16.59 -5.23
N ILE A 5 10.18 -16.81 -4.42
CA ILE A 5 10.45 -15.99 -3.24
C ILE A 5 10.81 -14.55 -3.65
N PHE A 6 11.60 -14.40 -4.72
CA PHE A 6 11.99 -13.09 -5.23
C PHE A 6 10.79 -12.30 -5.78
N GLU A 7 9.90 -12.95 -6.52
CA GLU A 7 8.64 -12.32 -6.96
C GLU A 7 7.78 -11.91 -5.78
N LEU A 8 7.60 -12.78 -4.77
CA LEU A 8 6.82 -12.47 -3.59
C LEU A 8 7.39 -11.24 -2.84
N LEU A 9 8.71 -11.17 -2.69
CA LEU A 9 9.38 -10.02 -2.05
C LEU A 9 9.19 -8.74 -2.85
N LEU A 10 9.27 -8.78 -4.18
CA LEU A 10 9.02 -7.61 -5.03
C LEU A 10 7.56 -7.14 -4.95
N ARG A 11 6.60 -8.08 -4.83
CA ARG A 11 5.18 -7.77 -4.65
C ARG A 11 4.94 -7.10 -3.30
N LEU A 12 5.50 -7.65 -2.22
CA LEU A 12 5.43 -7.07 -0.88
C LEU A 12 6.11 -5.70 -0.81
N LEU A 13 7.23 -5.52 -1.52
CA LEU A 13 7.93 -4.24 -1.60
C LEU A 13 7.05 -3.15 -2.24
N LYS A 14 6.28 -3.47 -3.29
CA LYS A 14 5.35 -2.53 -3.92
C LYS A 14 4.25 -2.10 -2.97
N VAL A 15 3.70 -3.04 -2.19
CA VAL A 15 2.68 -2.75 -1.17
C VAL A 15 3.27 -1.90 -0.04
N ALA A 16 4.47 -2.22 0.42
CA ALA A 16 5.19 -1.45 1.44
C ALA A 16 5.49 -0.02 0.99
N ALA A 17 5.89 0.17 -0.28
CA ALA A 17 6.10 1.49 -0.86
C ALA A 17 4.79 2.30 -0.93
N ALA A 18 3.67 1.69 -1.34
CA ALA A 18 2.37 2.33 -1.34
C ALA A 18 1.92 2.73 0.08
N ALA A 19 2.13 1.85 1.07
CA ALA A 19 1.84 2.14 2.47
C ALA A 19 2.69 3.28 3.02
N LEU A 20 3.99 3.33 2.68
CA LEU A 20 4.89 4.43 3.08
C LEU A 20 4.47 5.76 2.47
N ILE A 21 4.07 5.79 1.20
CA ILE A 21 3.56 7.01 0.55
C ILE A 21 2.27 7.48 1.24
N GLY A 22 1.35 6.54 1.53
CA GLY A 22 0.14 6.83 2.29
C GLY A 22 0.42 7.40 3.68
N LEU A 23 1.40 6.83 4.39
CA LEU A 23 1.85 7.32 5.70
C LEU A 23 2.43 8.74 5.59
N LEU A 24 3.20 9.03 4.55
CA LEU A 24 3.81 10.34 4.32
C LEU A 24 2.75 11.41 4.01
N ILE A 25 1.75 11.07 3.20
CA ILE A 25 0.60 11.95 2.94
C ILE A 25 -0.19 12.18 4.23
N TYR A 26 -0.34 11.17 5.08
CA TYR A 26 -0.98 11.29 6.39
C TYR A 26 -0.20 12.19 7.35
N THR A 27 1.12 12.04 7.48
CA THR A 27 1.92 12.86 8.40
C THR A 27 1.92 14.34 7.98
N VAL A 28 1.98 14.60 6.67
CA VAL A 28 1.86 15.97 6.14
C VAL A 28 0.42 16.48 6.30
N GLY A 29 -0.58 15.66 5.98
CA GLY A 29 -2.01 16.01 6.09
C GLY A 29 -2.43 16.31 7.52
N THR A 30 -2.04 15.48 8.49
CA THR A 30 -2.34 15.69 9.93
C THR A 30 -1.70 16.95 10.50
N SER A 31 -0.52 17.33 9.99
CA SER A 31 0.15 18.57 10.42
C SER A 31 -0.57 19.83 9.95
N LEU A 32 -1.40 19.73 8.90
CA LEU A 32 -2.16 20.84 8.32
C LEU A 32 -3.62 20.85 8.77
N ASP A 33 -4.29 19.69 8.71
CA ASP A 33 -5.68 19.52 9.13
C ASP A 33 -5.94 18.06 9.59
N PRO A 34 -6.17 17.84 10.90
CA PRO A 34 -6.41 16.52 11.46
C PRO A 34 -7.65 15.81 10.89
N ALA A 35 -8.68 16.56 10.45
CA ALA A 35 -9.92 15.98 9.94
C ALA A 35 -9.74 15.44 8.51
N ALA A 36 -8.97 16.14 7.68
CA ALA A 36 -8.63 15.70 6.32
C ALA A 36 -7.73 14.45 6.31
N ALA A 37 -6.89 14.30 7.35
CA ALA A 37 -5.97 13.18 7.45
C ALA A 37 -6.66 11.80 7.58
N GLY A 38 -7.80 11.73 8.27
CA GLY A 38 -8.57 10.49 8.37
C GLY A 38 -9.05 9.97 7.02
N ALA A 39 -9.49 10.88 6.14
CA ALA A 39 -9.89 10.53 4.76
C ALA A 39 -8.69 10.03 3.93
N THR A 40 -7.52 10.65 4.08
CA THR A 40 -6.30 10.19 3.37
C THR A 40 -5.85 8.80 3.80
N LEU A 41 -5.97 8.45 5.08
CA LEU A 41 -5.67 7.11 5.60
C LEU A 41 -6.63 6.06 5.04
N GLY A 42 -7.92 6.41 4.92
CA GLY A 42 -8.93 5.54 4.29
C GLY A 42 -8.60 5.22 2.84
N VAL A 43 -8.22 6.25 2.06
CA VAL A 43 -7.83 6.08 0.65
C VAL A 43 -6.52 5.30 0.52
N ALA A 44 -5.51 5.59 1.34
CA ALA A 44 -4.24 4.87 1.33
C ALA A 44 -4.42 3.39 1.71
N SER A 45 -5.25 3.11 2.72
CA SER A 45 -5.56 1.75 3.15
C SER A 45 -6.36 0.99 2.09
N PHE A 46 -7.30 1.66 1.42
CA PHE A 46 -8.05 1.10 0.30
C PHE A 46 -7.15 0.80 -0.90
N ALA A 47 -6.26 1.73 -1.27
CA ALA A 47 -5.31 1.54 -2.36
C ALA A 47 -4.31 0.41 -2.07
N ALA A 48 -3.82 0.31 -0.83
CA ALA A 48 -2.96 -0.79 -0.39
C ALA A 48 -3.71 -2.14 -0.41
N GLY A 49 -4.96 -2.17 0.07
CA GLY A 49 -5.82 -3.37 0.04
C GLY A 49 -6.17 -3.82 -1.38
N ALA A 50 -6.50 -2.89 -2.28
CA ALA A 50 -6.72 -3.16 -3.69
C ALA A 50 -5.44 -3.67 -4.39
N GLY A 51 -4.27 -3.13 -4.02
CA GLY A 51 -2.98 -3.62 -4.51
C GLY A 51 -2.71 -5.08 -4.12
N VAL A 52 -3.06 -5.47 -2.88
CA VAL A 52 -2.96 -6.86 -2.41
C VAL A 52 -3.94 -7.78 -3.15
N LEU A 53 -5.19 -7.36 -3.33
CA LEU A 53 -6.20 -8.13 -4.06
C LEU A 53 -5.82 -8.34 -5.53
N LEU A 54 -5.37 -7.29 -6.22
CA LEU A 54 -4.89 -7.39 -7.60
C LEU A 54 -3.65 -8.27 -7.71
N LEU A 55 -2.77 -8.28 -6.71
CA LEU A 55 -1.60 -9.17 -6.66
C LEU A 55 -1.95 -10.63 -6.40
N LEU A 56 -3.07 -10.89 -5.72
CA LEU A 56 -3.63 -12.22 -5.49
C LEU A 56 -4.37 -12.73 -6.73
N GLU A 57 -5.16 -11.89 -7.39
CA GLU A 57 -5.94 -12.26 -8.58
C GLU A 57 -5.08 -12.36 -9.87
N SER A 58 -3.99 -11.59 -9.98
CA SER A 58 -3.11 -11.62 -11.16
C SER A 58 -2.11 -12.78 -11.20
N SER A 59 -2.13 -13.69 -10.22
CA SER A 59 -1.23 -14.84 -10.16
C SER A 59 -1.97 -16.12 -10.58
N PRO A 60 -1.78 -16.65 -11.81
CA PRO A 60 -2.05 -18.05 -12.05
C PRO A 60 -0.99 -18.86 -11.28
N LEU A 61 -1.45 -19.70 -10.35
CA LEU A 61 -0.67 -20.86 -9.88
C LEU A 61 -0.71 -21.95 -10.97
#